data_AF-A0A517ZFH4-F1
#
_entry.id   AF-A0A517ZFH4-F1
#
_cell.length_a   1.000
_cell.length_b   1.000
_cell.length_c   1.000
_cell.angle_alpha   90.00
_cell.angle_beta   90.00
_cell.angle_gamma   90.00
#
_symmetry.space_group_name_H-M   'P 1'
#
loop_
_entity.id
_entity.type
_entity.pdbx_description
1 polymer ?
#
loop_
_entity_poly.entity_id
_entity_poly.type
_entity_poly.pdbx_seq_one_letter_code
_entity_poly.pdbx_strand_id
1 'polypeptide(L)'
;MGETAVKLKADELKSARIELGKVMKGRALYFGLMAPSSKKGKFKVSKLQGDVKPPDLKKSYKPYEDEKDNDLKGSACQGVVTGDRGVMTLHVRGKAPGAAVRFLQHLVQRVIKYKKVREIKLAETDQLPEVPPKSPLDDVQLTAPDLQKRLEELRKRADSVSGEDRKALDTLLNGAELKIGNKALDDADLDLDDAEDLLEGAGTGTTTEASTSEGSTSEASTSETTTDVKAFDPKPLEAKMKQAKSMIDLIQGPDRKSIEAEFLDAVKLLGEGHAARKDKKIVEANGKFEEAEDELDEVIDLINGAYQDFFLDWLKGLQETEKVTPFTTEIQSKLDEVKGQIRSRSWTDAMASYQEVDKLVTALGSARRPDAQEEVEAALDDEKRAEQFRQRWTLGTKSLRSGIETTNSQLSSLAIELVKTEDPNLIWVGEEGIGQLLRDLREAVNEIDRIGTQIPERTVGLARPAMDRLRTQIKSEQVAVCDKNAFKVSVSIRSTMNDALSKLEEACRLVESR
;
A
#
# COMPACT_ATOMS: atom_id res chain seq x y z
N MET A 1 -10.07 -1.53 -40.84
CA MET A 1 -10.84 -2.71 -40.38
C MET A 1 -11.22 -2.44 -38.95
N GLY A 2 -12.51 -2.55 -38.60
CA GLY A 2 -13.01 -2.16 -37.28
C GLY A 2 -12.51 -3.08 -36.17
N GLU A 3 -11.98 -2.49 -35.11
CA GLU A 3 -11.62 -3.18 -33.88
C GLU A 3 -12.90 -3.44 -33.05
N THR A 4 -13.33 -4.68 -33.02
CA THR A 4 -14.34 -5.16 -32.07
C THR A 4 -13.65 -5.46 -30.73
N ALA A 5 -13.61 -4.45 -29.85
CA ALA A 5 -13.16 -4.61 -28.47
C ALA A 5 -14.29 -5.21 -27.62
N VAL A 6 -14.15 -6.48 -27.22
CA VAL A 6 -15.04 -7.10 -26.22
C VAL A 6 -14.54 -6.70 -24.82
N LYS A 7 -15.33 -5.92 -24.09
CA LYS A 7 -15.08 -5.55 -22.68
C LYS A 7 -15.51 -6.70 -21.77
N LEU A 8 -14.55 -7.32 -21.06
CA LEU A 8 -14.84 -8.24 -19.97
C LEU A 8 -15.10 -7.47 -18.66
N LYS A 9 -15.90 -8.07 -17.78
CA LYS A 9 -16.36 -7.44 -16.52
C LYS A 9 -15.21 -7.38 -15.50
N ALA A 10 -15.30 -6.46 -14.53
CA ALA A 10 -14.24 -6.17 -13.56
C ALA A 10 -13.77 -7.39 -12.74
N ASP A 11 -14.68 -8.33 -12.49
CA ASP A 11 -14.38 -9.54 -11.71
C ASP A 11 -13.50 -10.53 -12.49
N GLU A 12 -13.69 -10.60 -13.81
CA GLU A 12 -12.87 -11.42 -14.71
C GLU A 12 -11.45 -10.84 -14.88
N LEU A 13 -11.30 -9.52 -14.78
CA LEU A 13 -10.02 -8.80 -14.76
C LEU A 13 -9.21 -9.09 -13.49
N LYS A 14 -9.87 -9.24 -12.34
CA LYS A 14 -9.21 -9.56 -11.06
C LYS A 14 -8.69 -11.00 -11.05
N SER A 15 -9.50 -11.98 -11.51
CA SER A 15 -9.05 -13.38 -11.67
C SER A 15 -7.98 -13.54 -12.76
N ALA A 16 -8.04 -12.76 -13.86
CA ALA A 16 -6.99 -12.76 -14.86
C ALA A 16 -5.66 -12.19 -14.32
N ARG A 17 -5.69 -11.13 -13.51
CA ARG A 17 -4.52 -10.53 -12.86
C ARG A 17 -3.84 -11.48 -11.88
N ILE A 18 -4.62 -12.14 -11.03
CA ILE A 18 -4.11 -13.10 -10.03
C ILE A 18 -3.49 -14.32 -10.73
N GLU A 19 -4.11 -14.83 -11.79
CA GLU A 19 -3.54 -15.97 -12.52
C GLU A 19 -2.36 -15.61 -13.43
N LEU A 20 -2.33 -14.42 -14.06
CA LEU A 20 -1.14 -13.97 -14.79
C LEU A 20 0.05 -13.79 -13.82
N GLY A 21 -0.22 -13.24 -12.64
CA GLY A 21 0.72 -13.16 -11.52
C GLY A 21 1.22 -14.54 -11.08
N LYS A 22 0.34 -15.54 -10.97
CA LYS A 22 0.72 -16.94 -10.65
C LYS A 22 1.54 -17.61 -11.75
N VAL A 23 1.20 -17.41 -13.03
CA VAL A 23 1.90 -18.01 -14.18
C VAL A 23 3.28 -17.38 -14.40
N MET A 24 3.40 -16.06 -14.21
CA MET A 24 4.67 -15.33 -14.37
C MET A 24 5.48 -15.20 -13.06
N LYS A 25 4.89 -15.55 -11.91
CA LYS A 25 5.44 -15.29 -10.56
C LYS A 25 5.97 -13.85 -10.40
N GLY A 26 5.30 -12.87 -10.99
CA GLY A 26 5.73 -11.47 -10.96
C GLY A 26 7.02 -11.13 -11.73
N ARG A 27 7.53 -12.00 -12.61
CA ARG A 27 8.83 -11.77 -13.31
C ARG A 27 8.69 -11.56 -14.81
N ALA A 28 9.56 -10.71 -15.37
CA ALA A 28 9.75 -10.59 -16.82
C ALA A 28 10.36 -11.89 -17.40
N LEU A 29 9.89 -12.31 -18.59
CA LEU A 29 10.43 -13.47 -19.30
C LEU A 29 11.34 -13.00 -20.45
N TYR A 30 12.59 -13.46 -20.41
CA TYR A 30 13.59 -13.17 -21.43
C TYR A 30 13.62 -14.30 -22.46
N PHE A 31 13.64 -13.96 -23.75
CA PHE A 31 13.83 -14.96 -24.81
C PHE A 31 14.73 -14.45 -25.93
N GLY A 32 15.28 -15.41 -26.67
CA GLY A 32 16.17 -15.17 -27.81
C GLY A 32 15.95 -16.21 -28.89
N LEU A 33 15.83 -15.74 -30.13
CA LEU A 33 15.71 -16.59 -31.31
C LEU A 33 17.10 -17.12 -31.70
N MET A 34 17.29 -18.44 -31.64
CA MET A 34 18.49 -19.07 -32.21
C MET A 34 18.29 -19.22 -33.72
N ALA A 35 19.28 -18.80 -34.51
CA ALA A 35 19.28 -18.93 -35.97
C ALA A 35 19.02 -20.39 -36.44
N PRO A 36 18.50 -20.60 -37.66
CA PRO A 36 17.63 -21.72 -38.00
C PRO A 36 18.43 -22.95 -38.47
N SER A 37 18.95 -23.77 -37.56
CA SER A 37 19.54 -25.06 -37.94
C SER A 37 18.55 -26.23 -37.93
N SER A 38 17.28 -26.02 -37.53
CA SER A 38 16.27 -27.06 -37.59
C SER A 38 14.91 -26.49 -37.94
N LYS A 39 14.12 -27.24 -38.72
CA LYS A 39 12.77 -26.93 -39.24
C LYS A 39 11.72 -26.46 -38.19
N LYS A 40 12.10 -26.33 -36.92
CA LYS A 40 11.34 -25.76 -35.82
C LYS A 40 12.29 -24.82 -35.09
N GLY A 41 12.14 -23.51 -35.26
CA GLY A 41 12.90 -22.53 -34.48
C GLY A 41 12.78 -22.87 -32.99
N LYS A 42 13.89 -23.16 -32.31
CA LYS A 42 13.90 -23.46 -30.88
C LYS A 42 14.08 -22.14 -30.14
N PHE A 43 13.05 -21.73 -29.41
CA PHE A 43 13.11 -20.58 -28.51
C PHE A 43 13.75 -21.02 -27.19
N LYS A 44 14.77 -20.29 -26.72
CA LYS A 44 15.19 -20.36 -25.32
C LYS A 44 14.44 -19.28 -24.55
N VAL A 45 13.83 -19.68 -23.44
CA VAL A 45 13.17 -18.80 -22.48
C VAL A 45 13.91 -18.94 -21.16
N SER A 46 14.39 -17.83 -20.60
CA SER A 46 14.96 -17.80 -19.25
C SER A 46 14.24 -16.79 -18.36
N LYS A 47 14.24 -17.10 -17.07
CA LYS A 47 13.76 -16.21 -16.00
C LYS A 47 14.89 -15.32 -15.46
N LEU A 48 16.13 -15.57 -15.87
CA LEU A 48 17.32 -14.84 -15.46
C LEU A 48 17.76 -13.90 -16.58
N GLN A 49 18.04 -12.65 -16.23
CA GLN A 49 18.58 -11.66 -17.15
C GLN A 49 19.99 -12.08 -17.59
N GLY A 50 20.26 -12.09 -18.90
CA GLY A 50 21.57 -12.45 -19.47
C GLY A 50 21.81 -13.92 -19.81
N ASP A 51 20.90 -14.83 -19.41
CA ASP A 51 21.01 -16.27 -19.65
C ASP A 51 20.74 -16.68 -21.12
N VAL A 52 20.00 -15.84 -21.83
CA VAL A 52 19.70 -16.03 -23.26
C VAL A 52 20.63 -15.15 -24.10
N LYS A 53 21.87 -15.62 -24.29
CA LYS A 53 22.83 -14.99 -25.20
C LYS A 53 22.43 -15.26 -26.65
N PRO A 54 22.34 -14.23 -27.52
CA PRO A 54 22.08 -14.44 -28.93
C PRO A 54 23.32 -15.07 -29.57
N PRO A 55 23.18 -15.96 -30.57
CA PRO A 55 24.34 -16.48 -31.29
C PRO A 55 25.09 -15.33 -31.96
N ASP A 56 26.42 -15.34 -31.85
CA ASP A 56 27.30 -14.28 -32.37
C ASP A 56 27.16 -14.21 -33.91
N LEU A 57 26.52 -13.16 -34.42
CA LEU A 57 26.13 -12.99 -35.84
C LEU A 57 27.31 -12.61 -36.76
N LYS A 58 28.54 -13.04 -36.44
CA LYS A 58 29.74 -12.72 -37.23
C LYS A 58 29.84 -13.46 -38.56
N LYS A 59 28.89 -14.35 -38.90
CA LYS A 59 28.84 -15.05 -40.18
C LYS A 59 27.56 -14.72 -40.91
N SER A 60 27.69 -14.08 -42.08
CA SER A 60 26.61 -13.88 -43.04
C SER A 60 26.04 -15.24 -43.46
N TYR A 61 24.80 -15.53 -43.09
CA TYR A 61 24.08 -16.70 -43.58
C TYR A 61 23.39 -16.36 -44.90
N LYS A 62 23.57 -17.19 -45.93
CA LYS A 62 22.79 -17.06 -47.17
C LYS A 62 21.33 -17.46 -46.89
N PRO A 63 20.34 -16.70 -47.36
CA PRO A 63 18.93 -17.08 -47.26
C PRO A 63 18.68 -18.37 -48.05
N TYR A 64 17.76 -19.19 -47.54
CA TYR A 64 17.29 -20.41 -48.20
C TYR A 64 16.25 -20.03 -49.26
N GLU A 65 16.37 -20.58 -50.47
CA GLU A 65 15.52 -20.28 -51.62
C GLU A 65 14.05 -20.75 -51.41
N ASP A 66 13.14 -20.05 -52.09
CA ASP A 66 11.72 -20.38 -52.36
C ASP A 66 10.57 -19.84 -51.50
N GLU A 67 10.69 -18.65 -50.89
CA GLU A 67 9.51 -17.82 -50.59
C GLU A 67 9.82 -16.34 -50.81
N LYS A 68 9.18 -15.71 -51.81
CA LYS A 68 9.49 -14.34 -52.29
C LYS A 68 9.28 -13.20 -51.27
N ASP A 69 8.78 -13.48 -50.06
CA ASP A 69 8.50 -12.48 -49.02
C ASP A 69 9.28 -12.68 -47.70
N ASN A 70 10.26 -13.58 -47.65
CA ASN A 70 11.03 -13.86 -46.41
C ASN A 70 12.48 -13.35 -46.47
N ASP A 71 12.68 -12.12 -46.95
CA ASP A 71 13.97 -11.43 -46.89
C ASP A 71 14.25 -10.93 -45.45
N LEU A 72 14.32 -11.85 -44.48
CA LEU A 72 14.78 -11.57 -43.12
C LEU A 72 16.30 -11.44 -43.13
N LYS A 73 16.80 -10.32 -43.67
CA LYS A 73 18.20 -9.93 -43.54
C LYS A 73 18.51 -9.63 -42.07
N GLY A 74 18.97 -10.67 -41.38
CA GLY A 74 19.82 -10.63 -40.20
C GLY A 74 19.30 -9.82 -39.02
N SER A 75 18.67 -10.49 -38.05
CA SER A 75 18.83 -10.11 -36.64
C SER A 75 18.30 -11.20 -35.71
N ALA A 76 19.12 -11.57 -34.72
CA ALA A 76 18.68 -12.33 -33.57
C ALA A 76 17.77 -11.41 -32.75
N CYS A 77 16.46 -11.66 -32.78
CA CYS A 77 15.54 -10.91 -31.92
C CYS A 77 15.72 -11.38 -30.48
N GLN A 78 16.00 -10.41 -29.61
CA GLN A 78 15.86 -10.55 -28.18
C GLN A 78 14.63 -9.77 -27.76
N GLY A 79 13.89 -10.30 -26.80
CA GLY A 79 12.80 -9.55 -26.23
C GLY A 79 12.48 -9.88 -24.78
N VAL A 80 11.85 -8.90 -24.16
CA VAL A 80 11.35 -8.98 -22.78
C VAL A 80 9.85 -8.89 -22.85
N VAL A 81 9.19 -9.90 -22.28
CA VAL A 81 7.74 -9.87 -22.10
C VAL A 81 7.47 -9.32 -20.70
N THR A 82 6.82 -8.17 -20.65
CA THR A 82 6.26 -7.59 -19.43
C THR A 82 4.75 -7.74 -19.46
N GLY A 83 4.16 -8.09 -18.32
CA GLY A 83 2.71 -8.24 -18.18
C GLY A 83 2.21 -7.22 -17.16
N ASP A 84 1.36 -6.29 -17.60
CA ASP A 84 0.61 -5.41 -16.71
C ASP A 84 -0.87 -5.39 -17.13
N ARG A 85 -1.79 -5.58 -16.17
CA ARG A 85 -3.26 -5.53 -16.36
C ARG A 85 -3.80 -6.38 -17.53
N GLY A 86 -3.21 -7.54 -17.80
CA GLY A 86 -3.64 -8.44 -18.89
C GLY A 86 -3.24 -7.97 -20.29
N VAL A 87 -2.43 -6.91 -20.38
CA VAL A 87 -1.74 -6.46 -21.58
C VAL A 87 -0.32 -7.02 -21.53
N MET A 88 0.05 -7.78 -22.54
CA MET A 88 1.41 -8.28 -22.70
C MET A 88 2.16 -7.37 -23.66
N THR A 89 3.19 -6.69 -23.16
CA THR A 89 4.05 -5.87 -24.01
C THR A 89 5.32 -6.64 -24.30
N LEU A 90 5.59 -6.86 -25.58
CA LEU A 90 6.83 -7.44 -26.05
C LEU A 90 7.74 -6.34 -26.57
N HIS A 91 8.85 -6.14 -25.87
CA HIS A 91 9.93 -5.28 -26.34
C HIS A 91 10.86 -6.12 -27.22
N VAL A 92 11.08 -5.73 -28.48
CA VAL A 92 11.94 -6.48 -29.43
C VAL A 92 13.08 -5.59 -29.90
N ARG A 93 14.31 -6.12 -29.80
CA ARG A 93 15.50 -5.52 -30.41
C ARG A 93 15.87 -6.26 -31.70
N GLY A 94 15.87 -5.56 -32.85
CA GLY A 94 16.22 -6.10 -34.17
C GLY A 94 15.07 -6.14 -35.20
N LYS A 95 15.41 -6.25 -36.50
CA LYS A 95 14.49 -6.20 -37.66
C LYS A 95 13.84 -7.55 -37.98
N ALA A 96 13.09 -8.16 -37.06
CA ALA A 96 12.26 -9.33 -37.40
C ALA A 96 10.93 -9.38 -36.63
N PRO A 97 10.03 -8.39 -36.82
CA PRO A 97 8.72 -8.34 -36.15
C PRO A 97 7.87 -9.60 -36.42
N GLY A 98 7.97 -10.19 -37.61
CA GLY A 98 7.23 -11.41 -37.96
C GLY A 98 7.60 -12.65 -37.11
N ALA A 99 8.85 -12.79 -36.70
CA ALA A 99 9.28 -13.90 -35.83
C ALA A 99 8.83 -13.70 -34.37
N ALA A 100 8.85 -12.45 -33.90
CA ALA A 100 8.36 -12.06 -32.58
C ALA A 100 6.84 -12.28 -32.43
N VAL A 101 6.06 -11.95 -33.48
CA VAL A 101 4.62 -12.22 -33.53
C VAL A 101 4.33 -13.73 -33.43
N ARG A 102 5.05 -14.57 -34.19
CA ARG A 102 4.87 -16.04 -34.14
C ARG A 102 5.25 -16.62 -32.77
N PHE A 103 6.27 -16.07 -32.10
CA PHE A 103 6.63 -16.45 -30.73
C PHE A 103 5.53 -16.12 -29.72
N LEU A 104 5.02 -14.89 -29.74
CA LEU A 104 3.92 -14.45 -28.89
C LEU A 104 2.70 -15.34 -29.07
N GLN A 105 2.33 -15.63 -30.33
CA GLN A 105 1.25 -16.55 -30.63
C GLN A 105 1.50 -17.94 -30.01
N HIS A 106 2.72 -18.48 -30.13
CA HIS A 106 3.08 -19.77 -29.54
C HIS A 106 3.08 -19.79 -28.00
N LEU A 107 3.63 -18.74 -27.37
CA LEU A 107 3.69 -18.57 -25.91
C LEU A 107 2.28 -18.48 -25.32
N VAL A 108 1.41 -17.69 -25.94
CA VAL A 108 0.02 -17.55 -25.54
C VAL A 108 -0.72 -18.87 -25.77
N GLN A 109 -0.43 -19.61 -26.86
CA GLN A 109 -1.11 -20.87 -27.24
C GLN A 109 -0.76 -22.00 -26.31
N ARG A 110 0.52 -22.17 -25.97
CA ARG A 110 1.02 -23.35 -25.25
C ARG A 110 1.29 -23.14 -23.77
N VAL A 111 1.74 -21.95 -23.37
CA VAL A 111 2.20 -21.70 -21.99
C VAL A 111 1.10 -21.01 -21.18
N ILE A 112 0.47 -19.98 -21.73
CA ILE A 112 -0.47 -19.13 -20.98
C ILE A 112 -1.92 -19.65 -21.09
N LYS A 113 -2.25 -20.39 -22.16
CA LYS A 113 -3.61 -20.83 -22.55
C LYS A 113 -4.55 -19.63 -22.78
N TYR A 114 -5.12 -19.55 -23.99
CA TYR A 114 -5.75 -18.38 -24.63
C TYR A 114 -6.84 -17.59 -23.87
N LYS A 115 -7.29 -18.02 -22.69
CA LYS A 115 -8.47 -17.42 -22.03
C LYS A 115 -8.20 -16.11 -21.27
N LYS A 116 -6.95 -15.61 -21.19
CA LYS A 116 -6.58 -14.58 -20.18
C LYS A 116 -5.71 -13.42 -20.65
N VAL A 117 -5.41 -13.30 -21.95
CA VAL A 117 -4.63 -12.18 -22.49
C VAL A 117 -5.57 -11.27 -23.27
N ARG A 118 -5.70 -10.00 -22.84
CA ARG A 118 -6.66 -9.03 -23.38
C ARG A 118 -6.11 -8.29 -24.59
N GLU A 119 -4.81 -8.01 -24.59
CA GLU A 119 -4.14 -7.25 -25.65
C GLU A 119 -2.65 -7.60 -25.71
N ILE A 120 -2.07 -7.64 -26.91
CA ILE A 120 -0.65 -7.88 -27.13
C ILE A 120 -0.08 -6.66 -27.84
N LYS A 121 0.86 -5.97 -27.20
CA LYS A 121 1.57 -4.81 -27.77
C LYS A 121 2.98 -5.20 -28.17
N LEU A 122 3.40 -4.77 -29.35
CA LEU A 122 4.76 -4.93 -29.84
C LEU A 122 5.42 -3.56 -29.83
N ALA A 123 6.49 -3.43 -29.05
CA ALA A 123 7.30 -2.22 -28.99
C ALA A 123 8.70 -2.53 -29.54
N GLU A 124 9.05 -1.96 -30.69
CA GLU A 124 10.43 -2.02 -31.19
C GLU A 124 11.28 -1.02 -30.41
N THR A 125 12.36 -1.48 -29.79
CA THR A 125 13.25 -0.62 -29.00
C THR A 125 14.71 -0.89 -29.32
N ASP A 126 15.52 0.17 -29.46
CA ASP A 126 16.96 0.06 -29.73
C ASP A 126 17.75 -0.43 -28.51
N GLN A 127 17.21 -0.16 -27.31
CA GLN A 127 17.66 -0.67 -26.02
C GLN A 127 16.49 -1.36 -25.33
N LEU A 128 16.73 -2.55 -24.80
CA LEU A 128 15.73 -3.24 -23.98
C LEU A 128 15.63 -2.52 -22.63
N PRO A 129 14.43 -2.33 -22.06
CA PRO A 129 14.29 -1.69 -20.75
C PRO A 129 15.10 -2.46 -19.70
N GLU A 130 15.87 -1.74 -18.89
CA GLU A 130 16.51 -2.31 -17.70
C GLU A 130 15.42 -2.66 -16.70
N VAL A 131 15.28 -3.95 -16.42
CA VAL A 131 14.41 -4.42 -15.35
C VAL A 131 15.21 -4.31 -14.05
N PRO A 132 14.68 -3.65 -13.01
CA PRO A 132 15.41 -3.45 -11.76
C PRO A 132 15.86 -4.81 -11.18
N PRO A 133 17.07 -4.87 -10.58
CA PRO A 133 17.52 -6.07 -9.91
C PRO A 133 16.55 -6.43 -8.78
N LYS A 134 16.41 -7.74 -8.56
CA LYS A 134 15.56 -8.35 -7.54
C LYS A 134 15.77 -7.65 -6.20
N SER A 135 14.69 -7.10 -5.61
CA SER A 135 14.76 -6.60 -4.23
C SER A 135 14.98 -7.79 -3.29
N PRO A 136 15.86 -7.69 -2.27
CA PRO A 136 15.98 -8.71 -1.22
C PRO A 136 14.66 -8.99 -0.49
N LEU A 137 13.74 -8.00 -0.50
CA LEU A 137 12.42 -8.08 0.11
C LEU A 137 11.43 -8.97 -0.67
N ASP A 138 11.69 -9.23 -1.96
CA ASP A 138 10.82 -10.07 -2.80
C ASP A 138 11.00 -11.59 -2.53
N ASP A 139 11.87 -11.96 -1.58
CA ASP A 139 12.23 -13.32 -1.22
C ASP A 139 11.82 -13.73 0.20
N VAL A 140 11.15 -12.86 0.98
CA VAL A 140 10.60 -13.29 2.28
C VAL A 140 9.44 -14.24 2.00
N GLN A 141 9.74 -15.53 1.92
CA GLN A 141 8.74 -16.57 1.97
C GLN A 141 8.12 -16.49 3.36
N LEU A 142 6.87 -16.05 3.46
CA LEU A 142 6.06 -16.22 4.66
C LEU A 142 6.14 -17.69 5.05
N THR A 143 6.82 -17.99 6.16
CA THR A 143 6.93 -19.35 6.64
C THR A 143 5.79 -19.62 7.63
N ALA A 144 5.35 -20.89 7.73
CA ALA A 144 4.35 -21.26 8.73
C ALA A 144 4.76 -20.88 10.17
N PRO A 145 6.05 -21.02 10.58
CA PRO A 145 6.53 -20.51 11.87
C PRO A 145 6.32 -19.01 12.09
N ASP A 146 6.58 -18.17 11.09
CA ASP A 146 6.45 -16.72 11.22
C ASP A 146 4.97 -16.33 11.42
N LEU A 147 4.08 -16.95 10.65
CA LEU A 147 2.63 -16.75 10.78
C LEU A 147 2.09 -17.31 12.10
N GLN A 148 2.64 -18.41 12.61
CA GLN A 148 2.29 -18.95 13.93
C GLN A 148 2.69 -18.01 15.06
N LYS A 149 3.89 -17.41 14.98
CA LYS A 149 4.34 -16.41 15.95
C LYS A 149 3.42 -15.19 15.95
N ARG A 150 3.08 -14.68 14.76
CA ARG A 150 2.14 -13.55 14.59
C ARG A 150 0.74 -13.86 15.11
N LEU A 151 0.23 -15.08 14.86
CA LEU A 151 -1.05 -15.55 15.38
C LEU A 151 -1.10 -15.62 16.91
N GLU A 152 -0.04 -16.10 17.55
CA GLU A 152 0.05 -16.13 19.02
C GLU A 152 0.06 -14.72 19.64
N GLU A 153 0.76 -13.78 19.00
CA GLU A 153 0.81 -12.38 19.43
C GLU A 153 -0.56 -11.71 19.34
N LEU A 154 -1.26 -11.87 18.21
CA LEU A 154 -2.60 -11.31 18.01
C LEU A 154 -3.62 -11.95 18.96
N ARG A 155 -3.49 -13.24 19.30
CA ARG A 155 -4.31 -13.89 20.35
C ARG A 155 -4.12 -13.22 21.72
N LYS A 156 -2.88 -12.96 22.13
CA LYS A 156 -2.58 -12.26 23.39
C LYS A 156 -3.17 -10.86 23.41
N ARG A 157 -3.05 -10.11 22.31
CA ARG A 157 -3.63 -8.76 22.18
C ARG A 157 -5.16 -8.81 22.24
N ALA A 158 -5.77 -9.80 21.59
CA ALA A 158 -7.22 -9.97 21.55
C ALA A 158 -7.83 -10.25 22.92
N ASP A 159 -7.09 -10.80 23.89
CA ASP A 159 -7.63 -11.10 25.23
C ASP A 159 -8.04 -9.83 26.01
N SER A 160 -7.55 -8.66 25.58
CA SER A 160 -7.97 -7.36 26.10
C SER A 160 -9.26 -6.82 25.48
N VAL A 161 -9.78 -7.45 24.41
CA VAL A 161 -10.99 -7.03 23.69
C VAL A 161 -12.21 -7.83 24.16
N SER A 162 -13.35 -7.16 24.33
CA SER A 162 -14.62 -7.78 24.73
C SER A 162 -15.76 -7.42 23.77
N GLY A 163 -16.87 -8.17 23.82
CA GLY A 163 -18.07 -7.86 23.04
C GLY A 163 -18.12 -8.48 21.63
N GLU A 164 -18.72 -7.77 20.67
CA GLU A 164 -18.90 -8.25 19.30
C GLU A 164 -17.57 -8.31 18.53
N ASP A 165 -16.67 -7.36 18.77
CA ASP A 165 -15.34 -7.32 18.15
C ASP A 165 -14.50 -8.54 18.56
N ARG A 166 -14.64 -9.03 19.80
CA ARG A 166 -13.97 -10.26 20.24
C ARG A 166 -14.44 -11.49 19.45
N LYS A 167 -15.73 -11.60 19.13
CA LYS A 167 -16.25 -12.71 18.33
C LYS A 167 -15.74 -12.68 16.89
N ALA A 168 -15.62 -11.48 16.31
CA ALA A 168 -15.06 -11.29 14.97
C ALA A 168 -13.56 -11.65 14.96
N LEU A 169 -12.81 -11.20 15.96
CA LEU A 169 -11.40 -11.54 16.16
C LEU A 169 -11.18 -13.05 16.33
N ASP A 170 -11.96 -13.71 17.18
CA ASP A 170 -11.87 -15.16 17.38
C ASP A 170 -12.16 -15.92 16.07
N THR A 171 -13.05 -15.40 15.22
CA THR A 171 -13.35 -16.02 13.93
C THR A 171 -12.17 -15.92 12.96
N LEU A 172 -11.53 -14.75 12.87
CA LEU A 172 -10.37 -14.52 12.01
C LEU A 172 -9.14 -15.29 12.48
N LEU A 173 -8.83 -15.27 13.79
CA LEU A 173 -7.68 -15.96 14.36
C LEU A 173 -7.81 -17.50 14.22
N ASN A 174 -9.00 -18.05 14.42
CA ASN A 174 -9.23 -19.48 14.19
C ASN A 174 -9.21 -19.85 12.69
N GLY A 175 -9.64 -18.93 11.82
CA GLY A 175 -9.51 -19.06 10.36
C GLY A 175 -8.05 -19.11 9.92
N ALA A 176 -7.23 -18.19 10.41
CA ALA A 176 -5.79 -18.13 10.17
C ALA A 176 -5.08 -19.40 10.65
N GLU A 177 -5.38 -19.90 11.86
CA GLU A 177 -4.78 -21.12 12.40
C GLU A 177 -5.05 -22.34 11.50
N LEU A 178 -6.30 -22.49 11.04
CA LEU A 178 -6.70 -23.58 10.15
C LEU A 178 -6.02 -23.47 8.77
N LYS A 179 -5.85 -22.25 8.26
CA LYS A 179 -5.17 -21.98 6.99
C LYS A 179 -3.65 -22.20 7.08
N ILE A 180 -3.01 -21.85 8.19
CA ILE A 180 -1.59 -22.17 8.47
C ILE A 180 -1.40 -23.69 8.48
N GLY A 181 -2.25 -24.43 9.19
CA GLY A 181 -2.22 -25.90 9.24
C GLY A 181 -2.39 -26.56 7.87
N ASN A 182 -3.20 -25.94 7.00
CA ASN A 182 -3.43 -26.39 5.62
C ASN A 182 -2.40 -25.86 4.60
N LYS A 183 -1.36 -25.15 5.05
CA LYS A 183 -0.33 -24.51 4.20
C LYS A 183 -0.89 -23.50 3.19
N ALA A 184 -2.05 -22.91 3.48
CA ALA A 184 -2.61 -21.79 2.74
C ALA A 184 -2.08 -20.47 3.33
N LEU A 185 -0.76 -20.28 3.26
CA LEU A 185 -0.03 -19.23 4.01
C LEU A 185 -0.46 -17.81 3.61
N ASP A 186 -0.66 -17.56 2.32
CA ASP A 186 -1.14 -16.26 1.81
C ASP A 186 -2.55 -15.92 2.33
N ASP A 187 -3.44 -16.90 2.41
CA ASP A 187 -4.82 -16.70 2.90
C ASP A 187 -4.86 -16.56 4.43
N ALA A 188 -3.87 -17.13 5.13
CA ALA A 188 -3.72 -16.99 6.57
C ALA A 188 -3.19 -15.60 6.94
N ASP A 189 -2.23 -15.08 6.18
CA ASP A 189 -1.66 -13.75 6.39
C ASP A 189 -2.74 -12.65 6.26
N LEU A 190 -3.62 -12.78 5.26
CA LEU A 190 -4.77 -11.88 5.09
C LEU A 190 -5.73 -11.89 6.29
N ASP A 191 -6.02 -13.06 6.87
CA ASP A 191 -6.88 -13.15 8.07
C ASP A 191 -6.20 -12.53 9.30
N LEU A 192 -4.86 -12.59 9.39
CA LEU A 192 -4.09 -11.97 10.47
C LEU A 192 -4.04 -10.45 10.32
N ASP A 193 -3.91 -9.93 9.10
CA ASP A 193 -4.02 -8.49 8.80
C ASP A 193 -5.41 -7.94 9.19
N ASP A 194 -6.49 -8.64 8.78
CA ASP A 194 -7.86 -8.25 9.13
C ASP A 194 -8.10 -8.30 10.65
N ALA A 195 -7.47 -9.24 11.36
CA ALA A 195 -7.55 -9.33 12.82
C ALA A 195 -6.78 -8.19 13.51
N GLU A 196 -5.65 -7.76 12.95
CA GLU A 196 -4.86 -6.64 13.45
C GLU A 196 -5.63 -5.31 13.31
N ASP A 197 -6.25 -5.08 12.16
CA ASP A 197 -7.10 -3.89 11.91
C ASP A 197 -8.27 -3.80 12.93
N LEU A 198 -8.89 -4.94 13.26
CA LEU A 198 -9.96 -5.00 14.27
C LEU A 198 -9.45 -4.70 15.69
N LEU A 199 -8.24 -5.15 16.04
CA LEU A 199 -7.61 -4.85 17.33
C LEU A 199 -7.31 -3.36 17.47
N GLU A 200 -6.82 -2.73 16.40
CA GLU A 200 -6.56 -1.29 16.38
C GLU A 200 -7.86 -0.48 16.50
N GLY A 201 -8.94 -0.93 15.86
CA GLY A 201 -10.26 -0.34 15.99
C GLY A 201 -10.81 -0.41 17.42
N ALA A 202 -10.71 -1.58 18.07
CA ALA A 202 -11.22 -1.82 19.42
C ALA A 202 -10.48 -1.01 20.50
N GLY A 203 -9.18 -0.73 20.32
CA GLY A 203 -8.35 0.01 21.28
C GLY A 203 -8.64 1.52 21.41
N THR A 204 -9.47 2.09 20.53
CA THR A 204 -9.74 3.55 20.51
C THR A 204 -11.02 3.97 21.25
N GLY A 205 -11.78 3.01 21.81
CA GLY A 205 -12.99 3.27 22.58
C GLY A 205 -12.84 2.85 24.04
N THR A 206 -13.14 3.76 24.97
CA THR A 206 -13.35 3.55 26.42
C THR A 206 -12.14 3.48 27.36
N THR A 207 -11.76 4.65 27.89
CA THR A 207 -11.25 4.79 29.26
C THR A 207 -12.24 5.67 30.04
N THR A 208 -13.04 5.06 30.91
CA THR A 208 -13.73 5.77 31.99
C THR A 208 -13.56 4.93 33.25
N GLU A 209 -12.94 5.57 34.24
CA GLU A 209 -12.44 5.03 35.49
C GLU A 209 -13.57 4.49 36.38
N ALA A 210 -13.32 3.34 37.01
CA ALA A 210 -13.90 2.99 38.30
C ALA A 210 -12.96 1.99 39.00
N SER A 211 -12.14 2.49 39.93
CA SER A 211 -11.33 1.68 40.84
C SER A 211 -11.99 1.61 42.22
N THR A 212 -12.22 0.40 42.71
CA THR A 212 -12.33 0.11 44.16
C THR A 212 -12.06 -1.38 44.44
N SER A 213 -10.99 -1.63 45.21
CA SER A 213 -10.90 -2.51 46.41
C SER A 213 -11.25 -4.01 46.27
N GLU A 214 -10.57 -5.04 46.78
CA GLU A 214 -9.61 -5.36 47.86
C GLU A 214 -8.91 -6.68 47.41
N GLY A 215 -7.63 -6.97 47.68
CA GLY A 215 -7.09 -7.45 48.95
C GLY A 215 -6.92 -8.99 48.96
N SER A 216 -5.67 -9.50 48.93
CA SER A 216 -5.31 -10.77 49.59
C SER A 216 -3.79 -10.94 49.73
N THR A 217 -3.41 -11.36 50.93
CA THR A 217 -2.07 -11.60 51.50
C THR A 217 -1.54 -13.02 51.27
N SER A 218 -0.21 -13.18 51.12
CA SER A 218 0.62 -14.29 51.65
C SER A 218 2.09 -14.03 51.27
N GLU A 219 2.99 -13.66 52.18
CA GLU A 219 3.79 -14.47 53.11
C GLU A 219 5.13 -15.01 52.57
N ALA A 220 6.16 -14.67 53.35
CA ALA A 220 7.48 -15.30 53.53
C ALA A 220 8.48 -15.28 52.36
N SER A 221 9.50 -14.42 52.50
CA SER A 221 10.83 -14.75 51.98
C SER A 221 11.91 -14.40 52.99
N THR A 222 12.76 -15.40 53.18
CA THR A 222 13.84 -15.57 54.13
C THR A 222 14.98 -14.58 53.94
N SER A 223 15.59 -14.20 55.06
CA SER A 223 16.78 -13.36 55.12
C SER A 223 17.99 -14.05 54.51
N GLU A 224 18.54 -13.48 53.44
CA GLU A 224 19.89 -13.79 52.98
C GLU A 224 20.69 -12.49 52.87
N THR A 225 21.77 -12.46 53.65
CA THR A 225 23.08 -11.84 53.41
C THR A 225 23.11 -10.70 52.37
N THR A 226 23.05 -9.48 52.89
CA THR A 226 23.36 -8.23 52.20
C THR A 226 24.79 -8.28 51.63
N THR A 227 24.91 -8.67 50.36
CA THR A 227 25.98 -8.18 49.51
C THR A 227 25.65 -6.72 49.21
N ASP A 228 26.60 -5.81 49.46
CA ASP A 228 26.47 -4.38 49.12
C ASP A 228 26.35 -4.22 47.59
N VAL A 229 25.14 -4.38 47.05
CA VAL A 229 24.85 -4.14 45.64
C VAL A 229 24.85 -2.62 45.44
N LYS A 230 25.89 -2.14 44.74
CA LYS A 230 26.01 -0.73 44.38
C LYS A 230 24.85 -0.34 43.47
N ALA A 231 24.14 0.73 43.83
CA ALA A 231 23.02 1.24 43.06
C ALA A 231 23.49 1.79 41.69
N PHE A 232 22.77 1.44 40.62
CA PHE A 232 22.99 1.96 39.28
C PHE A 232 22.71 3.49 39.22
N ASP A 233 23.52 4.22 38.46
CA ASP A 233 23.31 5.65 38.20
C ASP A 233 22.57 5.83 36.86
N PRO A 234 21.28 6.24 36.85
CA PRO A 234 20.47 6.31 35.64
C PRO A 234 20.78 7.53 34.76
N LYS A 235 21.57 8.49 35.24
CA LYS A 235 21.83 9.75 34.51
C LYS A 235 22.46 9.57 33.13
N PRO A 236 23.45 8.68 32.92
CA PRO A 236 24.00 8.43 31.59
C PRO A 236 22.95 7.87 30.62
N LEU A 237 22.09 6.98 31.13
CA LEU A 237 21.01 6.36 30.36
C LEU A 237 19.93 7.39 29.96
N GLU A 238 19.52 8.26 30.89
CA GLU A 238 18.61 9.37 30.62
C GLU A 238 19.18 10.33 29.55
N ALA A 239 20.50 10.57 29.57
CA ALA A 239 21.17 11.40 28.56
C ALA A 239 21.18 10.72 27.18
N LYS A 240 21.49 9.42 27.11
CA LYS A 240 21.39 8.62 25.88
C LYS A 240 19.95 8.66 25.32
N MET A 241 18.93 8.51 26.16
CA MET A 241 17.52 8.56 25.72
C MET A 241 17.13 9.91 25.13
N LYS A 242 17.58 11.00 25.75
CA LYS A 242 17.33 12.35 25.23
C LYS A 242 17.98 12.55 23.87
N GLN A 243 19.19 12.02 23.68
CA GLN A 243 19.89 12.04 22.40
C GLN A 243 19.13 11.19 21.36
N ALA A 244 18.79 9.94 21.66
CA ALA A 244 18.03 9.06 20.78
C ALA A 244 16.70 9.69 20.34
N LYS A 245 15.93 10.27 21.28
CA LYS A 245 14.70 11.00 20.96
C LYS A 245 14.92 12.14 19.96
N SER A 246 15.95 12.97 20.18
CA SER A 246 16.25 14.07 19.24
C SER A 246 16.64 13.58 17.85
N MET A 247 17.22 12.39 17.75
CA MET A 247 17.55 11.75 16.48
C MET A 247 16.31 11.14 15.81
N ILE A 248 15.40 10.52 16.56
CA ILE A 248 14.13 9.97 16.04
C ILE A 248 13.25 11.09 15.47
N ASP A 249 13.18 12.24 16.15
CA ASP A 249 12.38 13.39 15.70
C ASP A 249 12.80 13.91 14.30
N LEU A 250 14.06 13.68 13.94
CA LEU A 250 14.66 14.07 12.67
C LEU A 250 14.53 12.99 11.57
N ILE A 251 14.15 11.75 11.90
CA ILE A 251 13.89 10.69 10.92
C ILE A 251 12.53 10.94 10.24
N GLN A 252 12.53 10.90 8.91
CA GLN A 252 11.33 10.92 8.07
C GLN A 252 11.24 9.61 7.30
N GLY A 253 10.09 8.93 7.32
CA GLY A 253 9.90 7.69 6.56
C GLY A 253 9.11 6.61 7.28
N PRO A 254 8.90 5.45 6.62
CA PRO A 254 8.15 4.31 7.17
C PRO A 254 8.82 3.71 8.42
N ASP A 255 10.15 3.73 8.49
CA ASP A 255 10.93 3.11 9.57
C ASP A 255 10.80 3.88 10.90
N ARG A 256 10.39 5.14 10.86
CA ARG A 256 10.19 5.97 12.06
C ARG A 256 9.26 5.30 13.07
N LYS A 257 8.15 4.71 12.60
CA LYS A 257 7.15 4.10 13.50
C LYS A 257 7.71 2.90 14.25
N SER A 258 8.54 2.09 13.58
CA SER A 258 9.19 0.93 14.19
C SER A 258 10.21 1.38 15.25
N ILE A 259 11.07 2.33 14.90
CA ILE A 259 12.09 2.88 15.80
C ILE A 259 11.44 3.59 17.01
N GLU A 260 10.34 4.30 16.80
CA GLU A 260 9.60 4.98 17.86
C GLU A 260 8.93 3.98 18.82
N ALA A 261 8.45 2.83 18.33
CA ALA A 261 7.89 1.77 19.17
C ALA A 261 8.97 1.16 20.09
N GLU A 262 10.12 0.77 19.53
CA GLU A 262 11.23 0.20 20.32
C GLU A 262 11.81 1.21 21.31
N PHE A 263 11.88 2.49 20.92
CA PHE A 263 12.26 3.56 21.85
C PHE A 263 11.28 3.70 23.02
N LEU A 264 9.97 3.55 22.79
CA LEU A 264 8.97 3.61 23.84
C LEU A 264 9.09 2.42 24.81
N ASP A 265 9.47 1.24 24.32
CA ASP A 265 9.73 0.07 25.16
C ASP A 265 10.94 0.29 26.08
N ALA A 266 12.05 0.85 25.56
CA ALA A 266 13.18 1.26 26.38
C ALA A 266 12.78 2.29 27.45
N VAL A 267 11.97 3.31 27.08
CA VAL A 267 11.46 4.33 28.02
C VAL A 267 10.60 3.70 29.13
N LYS A 268 9.79 2.70 28.79
CA LYS A 268 8.97 1.97 29.76
C LYS A 268 9.84 1.23 30.77
N LEU A 269 10.88 0.52 30.31
CA LEU A 269 11.83 -0.19 31.18
C LEU A 269 12.57 0.76 32.12
N LEU A 270 12.97 1.95 31.65
CA LEU A 270 13.53 3.00 32.51
C LEU A 270 12.53 3.44 33.60
N GLY A 271 11.26 3.61 33.24
CA GLY A 271 10.17 3.92 34.17
C GLY A 271 9.97 2.85 35.25
N GLU A 272 9.99 1.58 34.85
CA GLU A 272 9.93 0.41 35.75
C GLU A 272 11.14 0.39 36.71
N GLY A 273 12.34 0.67 36.21
CA GLY A 273 13.56 0.78 37.03
C GLY A 273 13.48 1.90 38.08
N HIS A 274 12.95 3.07 37.72
CA HIS A 274 12.71 4.15 38.68
C HIS A 274 11.66 3.79 39.74
N ALA A 275 10.59 3.07 39.36
CA ALA A 275 9.57 2.60 40.30
C ALA A 275 10.16 1.58 41.29
N ALA A 276 10.86 0.56 40.80
CA ALA A 276 11.53 -0.44 41.64
C ALA A 276 12.57 0.19 42.59
N ARG A 277 13.28 1.23 42.14
CA ARG A 277 14.23 1.98 42.97
C ARG A 277 13.53 2.75 44.09
N LYS A 278 12.36 3.37 43.83
CA LYS A 278 11.55 4.04 44.87
C LYS A 278 11.06 3.06 45.93
N ASP A 279 10.75 1.83 45.53
CA ASP A 279 10.33 0.75 46.41
C ASP A 279 11.49 0.05 47.13
N LYS A 280 12.71 0.60 47.02
CA LYS A 280 13.96 0.07 47.60
C LYS A 280 14.35 -1.33 47.11
N LYS A 281 13.82 -1.76 45.95
CA LYS A 281 14.18 -3.02 45.31
C LYS A 281 15.38 -2.83 44.38
N ILE A 282 16.57 -2.69 44.97
CA ILE A 282 17.79 -2.28 44.24
C ILE A 282 18.18 -3.27 43.13
N VAL A 283 18.06 -4.59 43.39
CA VAL A 283 18.40 -5.63 42.39
C VAL A 283 17.45 -5.58 41.19
N GLU A 284 16.15 -5.46 41.44
CA GLU A 284 15.11 -5.35 40.39
C GLU A 284 15.28 -4.05 39.59
N ALA A 285 15.58 -2.94 40.27
CA ALA A 285 15.86 -1.66 39.62
C ALA A 285 17.11 -1.72 38.73
N ASN A 286 18.21 -2.31 39.21
CA ASN A 286 19.43 -2.45 38.45
C ASN A 286 19.23 -3.32 37.19
N GLY A 287 18.52 -4.45 37.31
CA GLY A 287 18.20 -5.30 36.15
C GLY A 287 17.36 -4.56 35.11
N LYS A 288 16.38 -3.75 35.55
CA LYS A 288 15.57 -2.93 34.65
C LYS A 288 16.34 -1.81 33.96
N PHE A 289 17.34 -1.23 34.62
CA PHE A 289 18.21 -0.23 33.99
C PHE A 289 19.17 -0.84 32.98
N GLU A 290 19.65 -2.05 33.22
CA GLU A 290 20.50 -2.80 32.27
C GLU A 290 19.70 -3.22 31.03
N GLU A 291 18.49 -3.80 31.22
CA GLU A 291 17.55 -4.09 30.12
C GLU A 291 17.24 -2.83 29.29
N ALA A 292 16.99 -1.69 29.95
CA ALA A 292 16.72 -0.43 29.25
C ALA A 292 17.95 0.13 28.51
N GLU A 293 19.17 -0.18 28.94
CA GLU A 293 20.39 0.23 28.25
C GLU A 293 20.63 -0.62 27.00
N ASP A 294 20.44 -1.93 27.08
CA ASP A 294 20.58 -2.84 25.93
C ASP A 294 19.57 -2.49 24.83
N GLU A 295 18.28 -2.33 25.18
CA GLU A 295 17.22 -1.92 24.24
C GLU A 295 17.50 -0.55 23.61
N LEU A 296 18.05 0.38 24.40
CA LEU A 296 18.39 1.70 23.87
C LEU A 296 19.58 1.67 22.90
N ASP A 297 20.57 0.81 23.15
CA ASP A 297 21.69 0.64 22.23
C ASP A 297 21.22 -0.01 20.90
N GLU A 298 20.25 -0.94 20.93
CA GLU A 298 19.59 -1.48 19.72
C GLU A 298 18.85 -0.38 18.93
N VAL A 299 18.07 0.45 19.63
CA VAL A 299 17.37 1.60 19.02
C VAL A 299 18.38 2.57 18.37
N ILE A 300 19.50 2.84 19.03
CA ILE A 300 20.57 3.70 18.47
C ILE A 300 21.15 3.10 17.19
N ASP A 301 21.34 1.78 17.14
CA ASP A 301 21.84 1.11 15.93
C ASP A 301 20.83 1.15 14.78
N LEU A 302 19.53 1.01 15.05
CA LEU A 302 18.49 1.20 14.04
C LEU A 302 18.43 2.64 13.52
N ILE A 303 18.52 3.62 14.42
CA ILE A 303 18.61 5.04 14.07
C ILE A 303 19.82 5.27 13.15
N ASN A 304 20.99 4.76 13.53
CA ASN A 304 22.21 4.87 12.73
C ASN A 304 22.05 4.23 11.34
N GLY A 305 21.41 3.07 11.26
CA GLY A 305 21.09 2.38 10.01
C GLY A 305 20.20 3.22 9.10
N ALA A 306 19.09 3.73 9.63
CA ALA A 306 18.14 4.55 8.89
C ALA A 306 18.79 5.83 8.32
N TYR A 307 19.61 6.52 9.12
CA TYR A 307 20.36 7.69 8.64
C TYR A 307 21.37 7.31 7.56
N GLN A 308 22.11 6.22 7.75
CA GLN A 308 23.09 5.76 6.79
C GLN A 308 22.45 5.45 5.44
N ASP A 309 21.33 4.73 5.43
CA ASP A 309 20.61 4.38 4.21
C ASP A 309 20.05 5.61 3.50
N PHE A 310 19.42 6.52 4.24
CA PHE A 310 18.96 7.82 3.72
C PHE A 310 20.08 8.59 3.01
N PHE A 311 21.23 8.76 3.68
CA PHE A 311 22.33 9.52 3.11
C PHE A 311 23.00 8.81 1.92
N LEU A 312 23.07 7.48 1.92
CA LEU A 312 23.61 6.72 0.79
C LEU A 312 22.72 6.85 -0.46
N ASP A 313 21.41 6.74 -0.29
CA ASP A 313 20.46 6.91 -1.38
C ASP A 313 20.46 8.35 -1.92
N TRP A 314 20.51 9.34 -1.02
CA TRP A 314 20.62 10.73 -1.42
C TRP A 314 21.93 11.02 -2.18
N LEU A 315 23.08 10.54 -1.69
CA LEU A 315 24.37 10.70 -2.37
C LEU A 315 24.36 10.03 -3.76
N LYS A 316 23.68 8.89 -3.91
CA LYS A 316 23.52 8.21 -5.20
C LYS A 316 22.68 9.04 -6.16
N GLY A 317 21.56 9.61 -5.71
CA GLY A 317 20.74 10.53 -6.51
C GLY A 317 21.50 11.78 -6.95
N LEU A 318 22.35 12.33 -6.07
CA LEU A 318 23.21 13.45 -6.40
C LEU A 318 24.29 13.07 -7.44
N GLN A 319 24.88 11.88 -7.37
CA GLN A 319 25.83 11.43 -8.39
C GLN A 319 25.18 11.30 -9.78
N GLU A 320 23.93 10.84 -9.84
CA GLU A 320 23.16 10.81 -11.09
C GLU A 320 22.88 12.22 -11.60
N THR A 321 22.56 13.15 -10.70
CA THR A 321 22.38 14.57 -11.02
C THR A 321 23.69 15.21 -11.51
N GLU A 322 24.83 14.92 -10.89
CA GLU A 322 26.15 15.46 -11.24
C GLU A 322 26.59 15.02 -12.64
N LYS A 323 26.28 13.77 -13.03
CA LYS A 323 26.56 13.25 -14.38
C LYS A 323 25.86 14.06 -15.47
N VAL A 324 24.67 14.57 -15.17
CA VAL A 324 23.87 15.38 -16.11
C VAL A 324 24.24 16.86 -15.99
N THR A 325 24.44 17.33 -14.77
CA THR A 325 24.70 18.74 -14.43
C THR A 325 25.90 18.81 -13.48
N PRO A 326 27.11 19.09 -14.00
CA PRO A 326 28.31 19.16 -13.18
C PRO A 326 28.15 20.19 -12.05
N PHE A 327 28.46 19.77 -10.82
CA PHE A 327 28.35 20.61 -9.64
C PHE A 327 29.43 21.69 -9.59
N THR A 328 29.11 22.78 -8.91
CA THR A 328 30.07 23.86 -8.62
C THR A 328 31.06 23.41 -7.54
N THR A 329 32.20 24.08 -7.45
CA THR A 329 33.19 23.83 -6.39
C THR A 329 32.62 24.03 -4.99
N GLU A 330 31.64 24.93 -4.83
CA GLU A 330 30.93 25.17 -3.57
C GLU A 330 30.06 23.97 -3.17
N ILE A 331 29.25 23.46 -4.10
CA ILE A 331 28.44 22.24 -3.89
C ILE A 331 29.35 21.05 -3.57
N GLN A 332 30.45 20.90 -4.30
CA GLN A 332 31.39 19.79 -4.07
C GLN A 332 32.03 19.85 -2.68
N SER A 333 32.45 21.04 -2.25
CA SER A 333 33.03 21.22 -0.90
C SER A 333 32.04 20.86 0.20
N LYS A 334 30.76 21.23 0.03
CA LYS A 334 29.69 20.92 1.00
C LYS A 334 29.31 19.44 0.96
N LEU A 335 29.31 18.82 -0.22
CA LEU A 335 29.10 17.38 -0.36
C LEU A 335 30.19 16.57 0.36
N ASP A 336 31.45 17.02 0.29
CA ASP A 336 32.55 16.36 1.00
C ASP A 336 32.50 16.59 2.51
N GLU A 337 31.98 17.74 2.97
CA GLU A 337 31.66 17.99 4.38
C GLU A 337 30.59 17.00 4.89
N VAL A 338 29.49 16.82 4.14
CA VAL A 338 28.44 15.83 4.48
C VAL A 338 29.00 14.42 4.52
N LYS A 339 29.81 14.01 3.53
CA LYS A 339 30.48 12.68 3.55
C LYS A 339 31.39 12.51 4.76
N GLY A 340 32.08 13.57 5.18
CA GLY A 340 32.89 13.58 6.40
C GLY A 340 32.05 13.32 7.65
N GLN A 341 30.93 14.03 7.78
CA GLN A 341 30.00 13.92 8.90
C GLN A 341 29.29 12.56 8.95
N ILE A 342 28.94 11.98 7.79
CA ILE A 342 28.41 10.61 7.70
C ILE A 342 29.46 9.61 8.20
N ARG A 343 30.73 9.73 7.78
CA ARG A 343 31.80 8.83 8.23
C ARG A 343 32.06 8.92 9.74
N SER A 344 31.92 10.11 10.32
CA SER A 344 32.04 10.32 11.76
C SER A 344 30.74 10.09 12.53
N ARG A 345 29.66 9.64 11.87
CA ARG A 345 28.32 9.43 12.45
C ARG A 345 27.77 10.68 13.17
N SER A 346 28.15 11.88 12.71
CA SER A 346 27.59 13.13 13.21
C SER A 346 26.31 13.49 12.44
N TRP A 347 25.23 12.76 12.73
CA TRP A 347 24.00 12.82 11.92
C TRP A 347 23.29 14.17 11.96
N THR A 348 23.35 14.87 13.09
CA THR A 348 22.79 16.24 13.22
C THR A 348 23.52 17.22 12.30
N ASP A 349 24.85 17.14 12.25
CA ASP A 349 25.67 18.02 11.42
C ASP A 349 25.54 17.63 9.94
N ALA A 350 25.47 16.32 9.66
CA ALA A 350 25.21 15.78 8.33
C ALA A 350 23.87 16.28 7.78
N MET A 351 22.82 16.30 8.61
CA MET A 351 21.49 16.78 8.22
C MET A 351 21.49 18.29 7.96
N ALA A 352 22.15 19.08 8.80
CA ALA A 352 22.30 20.52 8.58
C ALA A 352 23.03 20.83 7.26
N SER A 353 24.15 20.14 7.03
CA SER A 353 24.96 20.32 5.82
C SER A 353 24.26 19.80 4.57
N TYR A 354 23.47 18.72 4.69
CA TYR A 354 22.59 18.21 3.64
C TYR A 354 21.58 19.27 3.18
N GLN A 355 20.91 19.96 4.11
CA GLN A 355 19.95 21.00 3.77
C GLN A 355 20.60 22.18 3.01
N GLU A 356 21.87 22.47 3.30
CA GLU A 356 22.64 23.47 2.55
C GLU A 356 22.96 22.99 1.13
N VAL A 357 23.42 21.74 0.97
CA VAL A 357 23.69 21.14 -0.34
C VAL A 357 22.42 21.11 -1.19
N ASP A 358 21.30 20.68 -0.63
CA ASP A 358 20.02 20.58 -1.33
C ASP A 358 19.53 21.94 -1.86
N LYS A 359 19.69 23.00 -1.05
CA LYS A 359 19.41 24.38 -1.48
C LYS A 359 20.30 24.82 -2.63
N LEU A 360 21.60 24.53 -2.57
CA LEU A 360 22.56 24.90 -3.61
C LEU A 360 22.31 24.13 -4.92
N VAL A 361 21.99 22.84 -4.83
CA VAL A 361 21.65 21.99 -5.99
C VAL A 361 20.34 22.45 -6.63
N THR A 362 19.33 22.78 -5.82
CA THR A 362 18.05 23.34 -6.30
C THR A 362 18.26 24.69 -6.99
N ALA A 363 19.07 25.58 -6.40
CA ALA A 363 19.41 26.87 -7.00
C ALA A 363 20.20 26.72 -8.31
N LEU A 364 21.07 25.72 -8.41
CA LEU A 364 21.79 25.40 -9.65
C LEU A 364 20.84 24.90 -10.74
N GLY A 365 19.83 24.10 -10.38
CA GLY A 365 18.77 23.63 -11.28
C GLY A 365 17.92 24.77 -11.82
N SER A 366 17.44 25.67 -10.95
CA SER A 366 16.61 26.81 -11.34
C SER A 366 17.36 27.84 -12.17
N ALA A 367 18.65 28.08 -11.91
CA ALA A 367 19.46 29.00 -12.70
C ALA A 367 19.74 28.53 -14.14
N ARG A 368 19.67 27.22 -14.42
CA ARG A 368 19.97 26.64 -15.75
C ARG A 368 18.73 26.29 -16.58
N ARG A 369 17.54 26.22 -15.98
CA ARG A 369 16.25 26.02 -16.66
C ARG A 369 15.14 26.82 -15.96
N PRO A 370 14.91 28.09 -16.34
CA PRO A 370 13.78 28.86 -15.79
C PRO A 370 12.43 28.17 -16.05
N ASP A 371 12.31 27.43 -17.15
CA ASP A 371 11.14 26.65 -17.55
C ASP A 371 10.87 25.45 -16.62
N ALA A 372 11.90 24.90 -15.97
CA ALA A 372 11.74 23.78 -15.02
C ALA A 372 11.16 24.25 -13.67
N GLN A 373 11.31 25.53 -13.33
CA GLN A 373 10.74 26.11 -12.12
C GLN A 373 9.21 26.26 -12.27
N GLU A 374 8.76 26.61 -13.47
CA GLU A 374 7.33 26.64 -13.84
C GLU A 374 6.73 25.22 -13.86
N GLU A 375 7.48 24.21 -14.31
CA GLU A 375 7.06 22.79 -14.24
C GLU A 375 6.99 22.25 -12.80
N VAL A 376 7.93 22.63 -11.93
CA VAL A 376 7.92 22.23 -10.51
C VAL A 376 6.80 22.95 -9.75
N GLU A 377 6.56 24.24 -10.01
CA GLU A 377 5.41 24.95 -9.43
C GLU A 377 4.08 24.36 -9.92
N ALA A 378 3.98 24.02 -11.21
CA ALA A 378 2.80 23.33 -11.75
C ALA A 378 2.59 21.94 -11.11
N ALA A 379 3.67 21.17 -10.88
CA ALA A 379 3.60 19.87 -10.21
C ALA A 379 3.19 20.00 -8.74
N LEU A 380 3.71 20.98 -8.02
CA LEU A 380 3.32 21.27 -6.62
C LEU A 380 1.86 21.75 -6.53
N ASP A 381 1.40 22.55 -7.48
CA ASP A 381 0.00 22.97 -7.57
C ASP A 381 -0.94 21.81 -7.92
N ASP A 382 -0.52 20.90 -8.80
CA ASP A 382 -1.23 19.67 -9.10
C ASP A 382 -1.33 18.75 -7.87
N GLU A 383 -0.25 18.60 -7.09
CA GLU A 383 -0.23 17.79 -5.88
C GLU A 383 -1.11 18.39 -4.77
N LYS A 384 -1.05 19.71 -4.56
CA LYS A 384 -1.95 20.42 -3.63
C LYS A 384 -3.42 20.24 -4.01
N ARG A 385 -3.76 20.30 -5.30
CA ARG A 385 -5.13 20.05 -5.78
C ARG A 385 -5.53 18.59 -5.61
N ALA A 386 -4.63 17.65 -5.89
CA ALA A 386 -4.88 16.23 -5.66
C ALA A 386 -5.16 15.93 -4.18
N GLU A 387 -4.45 16.59 -3.27
CA GLU A 387 -4.71 16.49 -1.84
C GLU A 387 -6.05 17.12 -1.45
N GLN A 388 -6.36 18.32 -1.93
CA GLN A 388 -7.68 18.93 -1.72
C GLN A 388 -8.83 18.06 -2.26
N PHE A 389 -8.64 17.45 -3.43
CA PHE A 389 -9.57 16.48 -3.98
C PHE A 389 -9.77 15.31 -3.04
N ARG A 390 -8.70 14.66 -2.56
CA ARG A 390 -8.78 13.52 -1.63
C ARG A 390 -9.54 13.89 -0.36
N GLN A 391 -9.23 15.03 0.25
CA GLN A 391 -9.92 15.50 1.46
C GLN A 391 -11.41 15.72 1.22
N ARG A 392 -11.79 16.40 0.13
CA ARG A 392 -13.20 16.64 -0.19
C ARG A 392 -13.93 15.35 -0.59
N TRP A 393 -13.26 14.47 -1.33
CA TRP A 393 -13.79 13.16 -1.72
C TRP A 393 -14.12 12.32 -0.49
N THR A 394 -13.19 12.18 0.45
CA THR A 394 -13.39 11.47 1.72
C THR A 394 -14.52 12.09 2.55
N LEU A 395 -14.63 13.42 2.61
CA LEU A 395 -15.73 14.08 3.31
C LEU A 395 -17.08 13.85 2.63
N GLY A 396 -17.10 13.82 1.29
CA GLY A 396 -18.26 13.48 0.49
C GLY A 396 -18.73 12.04 0.70
N THR A 397 -17.83 11.06 0.67
CA THR A 397 -18.17 9.64 0.87
C THR A 397 -18.66 9.39 2.31
N LYS A 398 -18.04 10.00 3.32
CA LYS A 398 -18.55 9.99 4.70
C LYS A 398 -19.96 10.57 4.81
N SER A 399 -20.21 11.70 4.14
CA SER A 399 -21.55 12.31 4.12
C SER A 399 -22.56 11.39 3.42
N LEU A 400 -22.16 10.65 2.38
CA LEU A 400 -22.99 9.67 1.68
C LEU A 400 -23.39 8.49 2.59
N ARG A 401 -22.44 7.95 3.36
CA ARG A 401 -22.67 6.89 4.36
C ARG A 401 -23.64 7.35 5.46
N SER A 402 -23.41 8.53 6.02
CA SER A 402 -24.33 9.11 7.00
C SER A 402 -25.72 9.40 6.43
N GLY A 403 -25.80 9.82 5.16
CA GLY A 403 -27.05 10.04 4.46
C GLY A 403 -27.88 8.77 4.27
N ILE A 404 -27.24 7.63 3.93
CA ILE A 404 -27.93 6.35 3.79
C ILE A 404 -28.39 5.78 5.14
N GLU A 405 -27.63 5.99 6.21
CA GLU A 405 -28.03 5.61 7.58
C GLU A 405 -29.24 6.41 8.05
N THR A 406 -29.24 7.72 7.81
CA THR A 406 -30.38 8.60 8.10
C THR A 406 -31.62 8.17 7.30
N THR A 407 -31.43 7.89 6.00
CA THR A 407 -32.49 7.38 5.12
C THR A 407 -33.04 6.05 5.63
N ASN A 408 -32.19 5.13 6.07
CA ASN A 408 -32.59 3.85 6.65
C ASN A 408 -33.48 4.05 7.89
N SER A 409 -33.10 4.93 8.81
CA SER A 409 -33.88 5.22 10.01
C SER A 409 -35.26 5.82 9.68
N GLN A 410 -35.31 6.77 8.74
CA GLN A 410 -36.56 7.39 8.27
C GLN A 410 -37.47 6.36 7.60
N LEU A 411 -36.91 5.54 6.70
CA LEU A 411 -37.64 4.48 6.01
C LEU A 411 -38.13 3.38 6.96
N SER A 412 -37.34 3.01 7.96
CA SER A 412 -37.75 2.04 8.98
C SER A 412 -38.93 2.56 9.79
N SER A 413 -38.95 3.85 10.12
CA SER A 413 -40.08 4.50 10.79
C SER A 413 -41.34 4.51 9.92
N LEU A 414 -41.18 4.76 8.61
CA LEU A 414 -42.29 4.69 7.66
C LEU A 414 -42.82 3.25 7.51
N ALA A 415 -41.94 2.25 7.46
CA ALA A 415 -42.32 0.84 7.39
C ALA A 415 -43.17 0.41 8.59
N ILE A 416 -42.79 0.84 9.79
CA ILE A 416 -43.55 0.55 11.02
C ILE A 416 -44.97 1.13 10.93
N GLU A 417 -45.15 2.35 10.40
CA GLU A 417 -46.48 2.94 10.25
C GLU A 417 -47.31 2.25 9.16
N LEU A 418 -46.68 1.82 8.06
CA LEU A 418 -47.37 1.10 6.99
C LEU A 418 -47.92 -0.25 7.47
N VAL A 419 -47.15 -1.00 8.25
CA VAL A 419 -47.57 -2.31 8.78
C VAL A 419 -48.77 -2.20 9.73
N LYS A 420 -49.02 -1.03 10.32
CA LYS A 420 -50.17 -0.78 11.21
C LYS A 420 -51.50 -0.54 10.49
N THR A 421 -51.51 -0.39 9.17
CA THR A 421 -52.69 0.09 8.43
C THR A 421 -53.76 -0.97 8.14
N GLU A 422 -53.55 -2.24 8.53
CA GLU A 422 -54.41 -3.40 8.25
C GLU A 422 -54.70 -3.67 6.75
N ASP A 423 -54.17 -2.86 5.82
CA ASP A 423 -54.22 -3.09 4.37
C ASP A 423 -53.08 -4.04 3.96
N PRO A 424 -53.38 -5.24 3.42
CA PRO A 424 -52.36 -6.20 3.01
C PRO A 424 -51.34 -5.65 2.01
N ASN A 425 -51.74 -4.71 1.15
CA ASN A 425 -50.82 -4.10 0.19
C ASN A 425 -49.82 -3.16 0.88
N LEU A 426 -50.29 -2.38 1.85
CA LEU A 426 -49.43 -1.45 2.59
C LEU A 426 -48.50 -2.19 3.56
N ILE A 427 -48.98 -3.29 4.15
CA ILE A 427 -48.14 -4.20 4.94
C ILE A 427 -47.00 -4.75 4.07
N TRP A 428 -47.32 -5.27 2.87
CA TRP A 428 -46.30 -5.78 1.95
C TRP A 428 -45.29 -4.69 1.53
N VAL A 429 -45.75 -3.46 1.26
CA VAL A 429 -44.85 -2.34 0.96
C VAL A 429 -43.94 -2.03 2.15
N GLY A 430 -44.45 -2.09 3.39
CA GLY A 430 -43.67 -1.89 4.60
C GLY A 430 -42.60 -2.97 4.83
N GLU A 431 -42.95 -4.23 4.64
CA GLU A 431 -42.07 -5.37 4.89
C GLU A 431 -41.03 -5.59 3.78
N GLU A 432 -41.45 -5.52 2.51
CA GLU A 432 -40.62 -5.88 1.36
C GLU A 432 -40.25 -4.66 0.49
N GLY A 433 -41.23 -3.81 0.20
CA GLY A 433 -41.04 -2.67 -0.72
C GLY A 433 -40.02 -1.65 -0.23
N ILE A 434 -40.09 -1.25 1.04
CA ILE A 434 -39.13 -0.34 1.66
C ILE A 434 -37.75 -0.98 1.78
N GLY A 435 -37.69 -2.28 2.11
CA GLY A 435 -36.44 -3.04 2.18
C GLY A 435 -35.71 -3.06 0.83
N GLN A 436 -36.44 -3.28 -0.27
CA GLN A 436 -35.89 -3.25 -1.61
C GLN A 436 -35.39 -1.85 -1.99
N LEU A 437 -36.18 -0.79 -1.73
CA LEU A 437 -35.76 0.59 -2.01
C LEU A 437 -34.46 0.94 -1.28
N LEU A 438 -34.36 0.57 0.00
CA LEU A 438 -33.16 0.81 0.78
C LEU A 438 -31.95 0.03 0.24
N ARG A 439 -32.15 -1.22 -0.17
CA ARG A 439 -31.10 -2.04 -0.77
C ARG A 439 -30.56 -1.38 -2.04
N ASP A 440 -31.44 -0.94 -2.93
CA ASP A 440 -31.05 -0.30 -4.20
C ASP A 440 -30.27 1.00 -3.97
N LEU A 441 -30.70 1.83 -3.01
CA LEU A 441 -30.00 3.04 -2.62
C LEU A 441 -28.63 2.73 -2.00
N ARG A 442 -28.56 1.73 -1.11
CA ARG A 442 -27.32 1.32 -0.46
C ARG A 442 -26.32 0.72 -1.46
N GLU A 443 -26.78 -0.04 -2.44
CA GLU A 443 -25.93 -0.56 -3.51
C GLU A 443 -25.29 0.57 -4.32
N ALA A 444 -26.06 1.59 -4.71
CA ALA A 444 -25.53 2.74 -5.44
C ALA A 444 -24.54 3.57 -4.61
N VAL A 445 -24.82 3.74 -3.30
CA VAL A 445 -23.90 4.40 -2.36
C VAL A 445 -22.61 3.61 -2.21
N ASN A 446 -22.70 2.29 -2.02
CA ASN A 446 -21.53 1.41 -1.89
C ASN A 446 -20.70 1.36 -3.17
N GLU A 447 -21.33 1.45 -4.34
CA GLU A 447 -20.62 1.55 -5.61
C GLU A 447 -19.73 2.80 -5.65
N ILE A 448 -20.25 3.96 -5.22
CA ILE A 448 -19.48 5.20 -5.13
C ILE A 448 -18.38 5.10 -4.07
N ASP A 449 -18.71 4.55 -2.90
CA ASP A 449 -17.81 4.44 -1.76
C ASP A 449 -16.57 3.57 -2.04
N ARG A 450 -16.74 2.53 -2.88
CA ARG A 450 -15.64 1.66 -3.33
C ARG A 450 -14.73 2.32 -4.37
N ILE A 451 -15.10 3.48 -4.90
CA ILE A 451 -14.29 4.20 -5.88
C ILE A 451 -13.28 5.07 -5.13
N GLY A 452 -12.10 4.49 -4.92
CA GLY A 452 -10.90 5.20 -4.47
C GLY A 452 -9.73 4.82 -5.36
N THR A 453 -9.15 5.80 -6.05
CA THR A 453 -7.88 5.61 -6.75
C THR A 453 -6.91 6.72 -6.37
N GLN A 454 -5.60 6.44 -6.47
CA GLN A 454 -4.56 7.45 -6.19
C GLN A 454 -4.58 8.61 -7.20
N ILE A 455 -5.27 8.47 -8.33
CA ILE A 455 -5.31 9.44 -9.43
C ILE A 455 -6.69 10.12 -9.46
N PRO A 456 -6.80 11.42 -9.09
CA PRO A 456 -8.08 12.14 -9.03
C PRO A 456 -8.93 12.05 -10.30
N GLU A 457 -8.34 12.25 -11.49
CA GLU A 457 -9.03 12.21 -12.78
C GLU A 457 -9.69 10.86 -13.03
N ARG A 458 -9.01 9.79 -12.64
CA ARG A 458 -9.53 8.43 -12.78
C ARG A 458 -10.65 8.16 -11.79
N THR A 459 -10.51 8.64 -10.56
CA THR A 459 -11.57 8.55 -9.54
C THR A 459 -12.82 9.27 -10.04
N VAL A 460 -12.71 10.50 -10.56
CA VAL A 460 -13.84 11.25 -11.14
C VAL A 460 -14.47 10.51 -12.32
N GLY A 461 -13.66 10.02 -13.26
CA GLY A 461 -14.14 9.29 -14.43
C GLY A 461 -14.93 8.01 -14.10
N LEU A 462 -14.57 7.32 -13.01
CA LEU A 462 -15.29 6.15 -12.51
C LEU A 462 -16.52 6.53 -11.67
N ALA A 463 -16.41 7.60 -10.87
CA ALA A 463 -17.46 8.06 -9.97
C ALA A 463 -18.68 8.63 -10.71
N ARG A 464 -18.47 9.39 -11.78
CA ARG A 464 -19.54 10.10 -12.51
C ARG A 464 -20.73 9.19 -12.89
N PRO A 465 -20.53 8.04 -13.57
CA PRO A 465 -21.64 7.13 -13.88
C PRO A 465 -22.34 6.54 -12.66
N ALA A 466 -21.64 6.36 -11.53
CA ALA A 466 -22.23 5.86 -10.28
C ALA A 466 -23.06 6.96 -9.59
N MET A 467 -22.55 8.19 -9.55
CA MET A 467 -23.25 9.37 -9.03
C MET A 467 -24.52 9.69 -9.83
N ASP A 468 -24.49 9.55 -11.17
CA ASP A 468 -25.66 9.75 -12.01
C ASP A 468 -26.74 8.67 -11.80
N ARG A 469 -26.32 7.42 -11.57
CA ARG A 469 -27.23 6.33 -11.20
C ARG A 469 -27.90 6.59 -9.86
N LEU A 470 -27.12 6.96 -8.83
CA LEU A 470 -27.66 7.32 -7.52
C LEU A 470 -28.63 8.51 -7.64
N ARG A 471 -28.28 9.54 -8.41
CA ARG A 471 -29.17 10.68 -8.67
C ARG A 471 -30.47 10.26 -9.35
N THR A 472 -30.42 9.31 -10.28
CA THR A 472 -31.60 8.78 -10.95
C THR A 472 -32.50 8.03 -9.98
N GLN A 473 -31.93 7.18 -9.12
CA GLN A 473 -32.67 6.48 -8.06
C GLN A 473 -33.31 7.45 -7.06
N ILE A 474 -32.58 8.48 -6.62
CA ILE A 474 -33.11 9.53 -5.72
C ILE A 474 -34.29 10.28 -6.35
N LYS A 475 -34.32 10.41 -7.69
CA LYS A 475 -35.41 11.06 -8.43
C LYS A 475 -36.57 10.10 -8.78
N SER A 476 -36.49 8.84 -8.39
CA SER A 476 -37.54 7.86 -8.69
C SER A 476 -38.87 8.21 -8.01
N GLU A 477 -39.96 7.75 -8.60
CA GLU A 477 -41.30 7.95 -8.04
C GLU A 477 -41.45 7.28 -6.66
N GLN A 478 -40.79 6.15 -6.44
CA GLN A 478 -40.78 5.43 -5.16
C GLN A 478 -40.24 6.32 -4.04
N VAL A 479 -39.08 6.96 -4.24
CA VAL A 479 -38.54 7.93 -3.29
C VAL A 479 -39.48 9.12 -3.12
N ALA A 480 -40.09 9.59 -4.21
CA ALA A 480 -41.00 10.73 -4.15
C ALA A 480 -42.25 10.47 -3.30
N VAL A 481 -42.80 9.25 -3.35
CA VAL A 481 -43.93 8.80 -2.54
C VAL A 481 -43.53 8.64 -1.07
N CYS A 482 -42.34 8.11 -0.78
CA CYS A 482 -41.83 8.02 0.59
C CYS A 482 -41.65 9.41 1.24
N ASP A 483 -41.05 10.36 0.52
CA ASP A 483 -40.87 11.75 1.00
C ASP A 483 -42.21 12.47 1.24
N LYS A 484 -43.25 12.13 0.49
CA LYS A 484 -44.59 12.75 0.56
C LYS A 484 -45.64 11.81 1.16
N ASN A 485 -45.22 10.95 2.08
CA ASN A 485 -46.10 9.95 2.66
C ASN A 485 -47.27 10.57 3.45
N ALA A 486 -48.42 9.88 3.45
CA ALA A 486 -49.62 10.33 4.17
C ALA A 486 -49.58 10.05 5.69
N PHE A 487 -48.60 9.27 6.15
CA PHE A 487 -48.50 8.77 7.53
C PHE A 487 -47.89 9.79 8.51
N LYS A 488 -47.64 11.03 8.07
CA LYS A 488 -47.00 12.11 8.85
C LYS A 488 -45.62 11.72 9.40
N VAL A 489 -44.97 10.71 8.83
CA VAL A 489 -43.59 10.32 9.18
C VAL A 489 -42.65 11.26 8.43
N SER A 490 -41.70 11.86 9.16
CA SER A 490 -40.70 12.74 8.58
C SER A 490 -39.69 11.92 7.75
N VAL A 491 -39.86 11.92 6.44
CA VAL A 491 -38.98 11.25 5.48
C VAL A 491 -38.47 12.29 4.49
N SER A 492 -37.16 12.37 4.32
CA SER A 492 -36.49 13.40 3.53
C SER A 492 -35.30 12.85 2.74
N ILE A 493 -35.52 11.74 2.05
CA ILE A 493 -34.50 10.99 1.30
C ILE A 493 -33.89 11.89 0.23
N ARG A 494 -34.72 12.60 -0.56
CA ARG A 494 -34.20 13.48 -1.61
C ARG A 494 -33.31 14.57 -1.05
N SER A 495 -33.70 15.24 0.03
CA SER A 495 -32.89 16.31 0.62
C SER A 495 -31.57 15.73 1.13
N THR A 496 -31.66 14.72 2.00
CA THR A 496 -30.52 14.11 2.68
C THR A 496 -29.49 13.57 1.68
N MET A 497 -29.94 12.83 0.66
CA MET A 497 -29.04 12.21 -0.30
C MET A 497 -28.49 13.20 -1.35
N ASN A 498 -29.26 14.23 -1.74
CA ASN A 498 -28.73 15.26 -2.64
C ASN A 498 -27.68 16.14 -1.96
N ASP A 499 -27.86 16.45 -0.67
CA ASP A 499 -26.87 17.21 0.11
C ASP A 499 -25.56 16.43 0.29
N ALA A 500 -25.64 15.10 0.42
CA ALA A 500 -24.45 14.26 0.44
C ALA A 500 -23.80 14.15 -0.95
N LEU A 501 -24.60 14.00 -2.00
CA LEU A 501 -24.12 13.91 -3.38
C LEU A 501 -23.44 15.21 -3.84
N SER A 502 -23.95 16.37 -3.45
CA SER A 502 -23.40 17.68 -3.83
C SER A 502 -21.96 17.87 -3.34
N LYS A 503 -21.62 17.36 -2.15
CA LYS A 503 -20.25 17.38 -1.62
C LYS A 503 -19.27 16.57 -2.47
N LEU A 504 -19.71 15.42 -2.99
CA LEU A 504 -18.91 14.64 -3.94
C LEU A 504 -18.77 15.35 -5.28
N GLU A 505 -19.81 16.05 -5.74
CA GLU A 505 -19.72 16.84 -6.97
C GLU A 505 -18.77 18.03 -6.83
N GLU A 506 -18.75 18.67 -5.67
CA GLU A 506 -17.77 19.71 -5.37
C GLU A 506 -16.34 19.18 -5.41
N ALA A 507 -16.10 17.96 -4.92
CA ALA A 507 -14.81 17.30 -5.07
C ALA A 507 -14.47 17.08 -6.54
N CYS A 508 -15.40 16.53 -7.35
CA CYS A 508 -15.18 16.33 -8.78
C CYS A 508 -14.86 17.63 -9.54
N ARG A 509 -15.52 18.74 -9.20
CA ARG A 509 -15.27 20.05 -9.84
C ARG A 509 -13.85 20.57 -9.64
N LEU A 510 -13.17 20.19 -8.56
CA LEU A 510 -11.76 20.57 -8.35
C LEU A 510 -10.84 19.96 -9.42
N VAL A 511 -11.21 18.81 -9.97
CA VAL A 511 -10.44 18.10 -10.99
C VAL A 511 -10.89 18.51 -12.41
N GLU A 512 -12.19 18.72 -12.60
CA GLU A 512 -12.80 19.07 -13.89
C GLU A 512 -12.60 20.54 -14.30
N SER A 513 -12.07 21.39 -13.42
CA SER A 513 -11.76 22.79 -13.74
C SER A 513 -10.44 22.98 -14.52
N ARG A 514 -9.79 21.87 -14.92
CA ARG A 514 -8.77 21.80 -15.97
C ARG A 514 -9.42 21.89 -17.35
#